data_AF-A0AAN1BH26-F1
#
_entry.id   AF-A0AAN1BH26-F1
#
_cell.length_a   1.000
_cell.length_b   1.000
_cell.length_c   1.000
_cell.angle_alpha   90.00
_cell.angle_beta   90.00
_cell.angle_gamma   90.00
#
_symmetry.space_group_name_H-M   'P 1'
#
loop_
_entity.id
_entity.type
_entity.pdbx_description
1 polymer ?
#
loop_
_entity_poly.entity_id
_entity_poly.type
_entity_poly.pdbx_seq_one_letter_code
_entity_poly.pdbx_strand_id
1 'polypeptide(L)' 'MDDVAACGYIRSVKTVSIRGAKNRLTELAREVEAGETVVVTRNGRPVFDLVPHQKSLSRRKS' A
#
# COMPACT_ATOMS: atom_id res chain seq x y z
N MET A 1 13.36 -9.51 3.53
CA MET A 1 13.92 -8.35 2.82
C MET A 1 13.31 -8.38 1.43
N ASP A 2 12.07 -7.92 1.31
CA ASP A 2 11.39 -7.73 0.02
C ASP A 2 11.29 -6.21 -0.21
N ASP A 3 12.44 -5.55 -0.16
CA ASP A 3 12.61 -4.12 -0.40
C ASP A 3 12.75 -3.91 -1.91
N VAL A 4 11.62 -3.82 -2.61
CA VAL A 4 11.58 -3.33 -3.98
C VAL A 4 11.69 -1.81 -3.94
N ALA A 5 12.92 -1.33 -4.08
CA ALA A 5 13.23 0.07 -4.34
C ALA A 5 12.57 0.52 -5.65
N ALA A 6 11.50 1.31 -5.55
CA ALA A 6 10.99 2.09 -6.66
C ALA A 6 11.69 3.46 -6.66
N CYS A 7 12.33 3.74 -7.78
CA CYS A 7 13.14 4.91 -8.04
C CYS A 7 12.35 6.22 -7.84
N GLY A 8 12.91 7.14 -7.05
CA GLY A 8 12.63 8.58 -6.98
C GLY A 8 11.29 9.13 -7.47
N TYR A 9 10.26 9.17 -6.63
CA TYR A 9 9.34 10.31 -6.59
C TYR A 9 8.79 10.49 -5.18
N ILE A 10 8.95 11.70 -4.66
CA ILE A 10 8.73 12.07 -3.27
C ILE A 10 7.22 12.08 -3.01
N ARG A 11 6.70 10.96 -2.51
CA ARG A 11 5.57 10.84 -1.58
C ARG A 11 5.58 9.39 -1.11
N SER A 12 5.57 9.17 0.19
CA SER A 12 5.74 7.89 0.89
C SER A 12 4.65 6.86 0.54
N VAL A 13 4.67 6.32 -0.68
CA VAL A 13 3.77 5.24 -1.09
C VAL A 13 4.45 3.92 -0.76
N LYS A 14 3.87 3.18 0.18
CA LYS A 14 4.40 1.87 0.59
C LYS A 14 4.29 0.91 -0.59
N THR A 15 5.41 0.29 -0.97
CA THR A 15 5.46 -0.64 -2.10
C THR A 15 5.80 -2.04 -1.59
N VAL A 16 5.04 -3.04 -2.02
CA VAL A 16 5.26 -4.44 -1.62
C VAL A 16 5.24 -5.36 -2.83
N SER A 17 5.96 -6.49 -2.76
CA SER A 17 5.85 -7.52 -3.79
C SER A 17 4.54 -8.30 -3.64
N ILE A 18 4.02 -8.88 -4.73
CA ILE A 18 2.80 -9.70 -4.70
C ILE A 18 2.94 -10.90 -3.73
N ARG A 19 4.15 -11.43 -3.58
CA ARG A 19 4.46 -12.49 -2.61
C ARG A 19 4.41 -11.97 -1.18
N GLY A 20 5.02 -10.81 -0.93
CA GLY A 20 4.96 -10.13 0.37
C GLY A 20 3.53 -9.77 0.77
N ALA A 21 2.76 -9.25 -0.18
CA ALA A 21 1.35 -8.90 0.00
C ALA A 21 0.51 -10.12 0.38
N LYS A 22 0.70 -11.26 -0.29
CA LYS A 22 -0.03 -12.50 0.03
C LYS A 22 0.25 -12.96 1.48
N ASN A 23 1.51 -12.89 1.92
CA ASN A 23 1.90 -13.39 3.25
C ASN A 23 1.44 -12.47 4.39
N ARG A 24 1.23 -11.18 4.12
CA ARG A 24 0.91 -10.16 5.14
C ARG A 24 -0.35 -9.38 4.81
N LEU A 25 -1.28 -10.00 4.08
CA LEU A 25 -2.47 -9.31 3.57
C LEU A 25 -3.29 -8.69 4.72
N THR A 26 -3.40 -9.39 5.84
CA THR A 26 -4.12 -8.90 7.04
C THR A 26 -3.47 -7.66 7.66
N GLU A 27 -2.14 -7.58 7.65
CA GLU A 27 -1.40 -6.42 8.16
C GLU A 27 -1.58 -5.22 7.22
N LEU A 28 -1.40 -5.45 5.91
CA LEU A 28 -1.60 -4.44 4.88
C LEU A 28 -3.04 -3.94 4.84
N ALA A 29 -4.03 -4.80 5.05
CA ALA A 29 -5.43 -4.41 5.11
C ALA A 29 -5.68 -3.39 6.23
N ARG A 30 -5.10 -3.58 7.43
CA ARG A 30 -5.24 -2.63 8.54
C ARG A 30 -4.62 -1.27 8.23
N GLU A 31 -3.47 -1.26 7.58
CA GLU A 31 -2.82 -0.02 7.13
C GLU A 31 -3.69 0.71 6.10
N VAL A 32 -4.23 -0.04 5.13
CA VAL A 32 -5.10 0.50 4.09
C VAL A 32 -6.41 1.02 4.69
N GLU A 33 -6.98 0.32 5.67
CA GLU A 33 -8.16 0.75 6.44
C GLU A 33 -7.87 2.04 7.24
N ALA A 34 -6.65 2.22 7.74
CA ALA A 34 -6.22 3.46 8.39
C ALA A 34 -6.08 4.64 7.40
N GLY A 35 -6.18 4.38 6.10
CA GLY A 35 -6.13 5.38 5.04
C GLY A 35 -4.84 5.38 4.23
N GLU A 36 -3.94 4.42 4.46
CA GLU A 36 -2.72 4.27 3.66
C GLU A 36 -3.02 3.69 2.28
N THR A 37 -2.17 4.01 1.31
CA THR A 37 -2.21 3.41 -0.03
C THR A 37 -0.95 2.58 -0.24
N VAL A 38 -1.14 1.32 -0.61
CA VAL A 38 -0.03 0.37 -0.81
C VAL A 38 0.01 -0.07 -2.26
N VAL A 39 1.14 0.16 -2.94
CA VAL A 39 1.37 -0.31 -4.31
C VAL A 39 1.87 -1.75 -4.26
N VAL A 40 1.21 -2.63 -4.99
CA VAL A 40 1.64 -4.02 -5.14
C VAL A 40 2.35 -4.20 -6.47
N THR A 41 3.55 -4.78 -6.39
CA THR A 41 4.44 -5.00 -7.53
C THR A 41 4.61 -6.47 -7.85
N ARG A 42 4.85 -6.79 -9.13
CA ARG A 42 5.31 -8.10 -9.59
C ARG A 42 6.62 -7.89 -10.33
N ASN A 43 7.68 -8.55 -9.87
CA ASN A 43 9.03 -8.41 -10.43
C ASN A 43 9.49 -6.94 -10.52
N GLY A 44 9.22 -6.16 -9.47
CA GLY A 44 9.60 -4.74 -9.42
C GLY A 44 8.69 -3.79 -10.20
N ARG A 45 7.67 -4.29 -10.90
CA ARG A 45 6.73 -3.47 -11.67
C ARG A 45 5.40 -3.33 -10.93
N PRO A 46 4.85 -2.12 -10.75
CA PRO A 46 3.55 -1.92 -10.14
C PRO A 46 2.46 -2.61 -10.98
N VAL A 47 1.55 -3.32 -10.33
CA VAL A 47 0.46 -4.06 -10.98
C VAL A 47 -0.90 -3.57 -10.51
N PHE A 48 -1.06 -3.32 -9.21
CA PHE A 48 -2.29 -2.79 -8.63
C PHE A 48 -2.01 -2.12 -7.29
N ASP A 49 -2.95 -1.30 -6.84
CA ASP A 49 -2.87 -0.60 -5.56
C ASP A 49 -3.93 -1.13 -4.60
N LEU A 50 -3.58 -1.25 -3.33
CA LEU A 50 -4.51 -1.46 -2.24
C LEU A 50 -4.88 -0.09 -1.69
N VAL A 51 -6.16 0.24 -1.79
CA VAL A 51 -6.74 1.50 -1.34
C VAL A 51 -7.93 1.23 -0.43
N PRO A 52 -8.20 2.11 0.55
CA PRO A 52 -9.39 1.98 1.38
C PRO A 52 -10.64 2.01 0.51
N HIS A 53 -11.54 1.04 0.73
CA HIS A 53 -12.80 0.98 0.00
C HIS A 53 -13.70 2.20 0.30
N GLN A 54 -13.70 2.64 1.56
CA GLN A 54 -14.32 3.89 1.98
C GLN A 54 -13.23 4.89 2.28
N LYS A 55 -13.17 5.99 1.53
CA LYS A 55 -12.35 7.16 1.91
C LYS A 55 -12.93 7.66 3.22
N SER A 56 -12.33 7.25 4.34
CA SER A 56 -12.77 7.68 5.66
C SER A 56 -12.74 9.20 5.70
N LEU A 57 -13.91 9.82 5.59
CA LEU A 57 -14.10 11.26 5.80
C LEU A 57 -13.89 11.64 7.28
N SER A 58 -13.38 10.72 8.10
CA SER A 58 -13.17 10.87 9.54
C SER A 58 -12.14 11.95 9.93
N ARG A 59 -11.46 12.59 8.96
CA ARG A 59 -10.69 13.82 9.19
C ARG A 59 -11.45 15.11 8.85
N ARG A 60 -12.78 15.11 9.02
CA ARG A 60 -13.62 16.32 9.13
C ARG A 60 -14.60 16.23 10.30
N LYS A 61 -14.09 16.02 11.52
CA LYS A 61 -14.74 16.59 12.71
C LYS A 61 -13.95 17.85 13.08
N SER A 62 -14.41 18.99 12.58
CA SER A 62 -14.12 20.32 13.12
C SER A 62 -15.43 20.93 13.58
#